data_AF-A0A9X0R593-F1
#
_entry.id   AF-A0A9X0R593-F1
#
_cell.length_a   1.000
_cell.length_b   1.000
_cell.length_c   1.000
_cell.angle_alpha   90.00
_cell.angle_beta   90.00
_cell.angle_gamma   90.00
#
_symmetry.space_group_name_H-M   'P 1'
#
loop_
_entity.id
_entity.type
_entity.pdbx_description
1 polymer ?
#
loop_
_entity_poly.entity_id
_entity_poly.type
_entity_poly.pdbx_seq_one_letter_code
_entity_poly.pdbx_strand_id
1 'polypeptide(L)' 'MGQRRIGQASLAEALLPAGVGSNRRLDRILDLIDWSPMERLLAPLRVPTGRPGYPPLALFRALLLAQ' A
#
# COMPACT_ATOMS: atom_id res chain seq x y z
N MET A 1 15.96 8.71 3.25
CA MET A 1 15.83 7.26 2.95
C MET A 1 14.43 7.05 2.41
N GLY A 2 14.27 6.68 1.13
CA GLY A 2 12.96 6.73 0.47
C GLY A 2 12.31 5.36 0.33
N GLN A 3 11.05 5.23 0.77
CA GLN A 3 10.15 4.18 0.28
C GLN A 3 9.26 4.78 -0.80
N ARG A 4 8.77 3.97 -1.75
CA ARG A 4 7.63 4.41 -2.56
C ARG A 4 6.43 4.56 -1.63
N ARG A 5 5.88 5.78 -1.55
CA ARG A 5 4.60 6.02 -0.86
C ARG A 5 3.48 5.66 -1.81
N ILE A 6 2.73 4.63 -1.45
CA ILE A 6 1.53 4.22 -2.19
C ILE A 6 0.37 5.09 -1.69
N GLY A 7 -0.49 5.55 -2.60
CA GLY A 7 -1.62 6.42 -2.29
C GLY A 7 -1.29 7.92 -2.32
N GLN A 8 -0.11 8.32 -2.83
CA GLN A 8 0.11 9.73 -3.17
C GLN A 8 -0.52 10.02 -4.54
N ALA A 9 -1.55 10.86 -4.54
CA ALA A 9 -2.19 11.31 -5.77
C ALA A 9 -1.23 12.21 -6.58
N SER A 10 -1.19 12.01 -7.89
CA SER A 10 -0.58 12.96 -8.82
C SER A 10 -1.44 14.22 -8.97
N LEU A 11 -0.87 15.31 -9.50
CA LEU A 11 -1.62 16.54 -9.80
C LEU A 11 -2.87 16.26 -10.66
N ALA A 12 -2.74 15.38 -11.65
CA ALA A 12 -3.85 15.01 -12.53
C ALA A 12 -4.95 14.26 -11.76
N GLU A 13 -4.56 13.35 -10.86
CA GLU A 13 -5.51 12.60 -10.01
C GLU A 13 -6.23 13.52 -9.01
N ALA A 14 -5.58 14.59 -8.53
CA ALA A 14 -6.19 15.55 -7.61
C ALA A 14 -7.32 16.39 -8.25
N LEU A 15 -7.38 16.45 -9.58
CA LEU A 15 -8.45 17.13 -10.33
C LEU A 15 -9.63 16.21 -10.64
N LEU A 16 -9.51 14.90 -10.38
CA LEU A 16 -10.59 13.95 -10.60
C LEU A 16 -11.60 13.99 -9.43
N PRO A 17 -12.89 13.72 -9.69
CA PRO A 17 -13.88 13.52 -8.63
C PRO A 17 -13.43 12.48 -7.60
N ALA A 18 -13.77 12.70 -6.34
CA ALA A 18 -13.44 11.78 -5.26
C ALA A 18 -13.95 10.36 -5.57
N GLY A 19 -13.08 9.36 -5.40
CA GLY A 19 -13.42 7.95 -5.61
C GLY A 19 -13.26 7.44 -7.05
N VAL A 20 -12.85 8.28 -8.02
CA VAL A 20 -12.47 7.80 -9.36
C VAL A 20 -11.27 6.86 -9.23
N GLY A 21 -11.43 5.61 -9.69
CA GLY A 21 -10.41 4.56 -9.58
C GLY A 21 -10.38 3.83 -8.23
N SER A 22 -11.24 4.19 -7.27
CA SER A 22 -11.36 3.46 -5.99
C SER A 22 -12.07 2.11 -6.17
N ASN A 23 -11.65 1.10 -5.40
CA ASN A 23 -12.29 -0.21 -5.39
C ASN A 23 -12.93 -0.45 -4.03
N ARG A 24 -14.23 -0.15 -3.94
CA ARG A 24 -15.04 -0.29 -2.72
C ARG A 24 -15.03 -1.68 -2.09
N ARG A 25 -14.71 -2.72 -2.86
CA ARG A 25 -14.56 -4.08 -2.30
C ARG A 25 -13.22 -4.22 -1.58
N LEU A 26 -12.14 -3.72 -2.17
CA LEU A 26 -10.82 -3.72 -1.54
C LEU A 26 -10.78 -2.80 -0.32
N ASP A 27 -11.45 -1.65 -0.38
CA ASP A 27 -11.55 -0.73 0.77
C ASP A 27 -12.20 -1.44 1.97
N ARG A 28 -13.33 -2.13 1.75
CA ARG A 28 -13.97 -2.94 2.79
C ARG A 28 -13.06 -4.04 3.34
N ILE A 29 -12.28 -4.71 2.49
CA ILE A 29 -11.32 -5.72 2.96
C ILE A 29 -10.22 -5.10 3.81
N LEU A 30 -9.73 -3.91 3.43
CA LEU A 30 -8.74 -3.18 4.19
C LEU A 30 -9.27 -2.81 5.59
N ASP A 31 -10.54 -2.43 5.69
CA ASP A 31 -11.19 -2.02 6.95
C ASP A 31 -11.53 -3.20 7.89
N LEU A 32 -11.62 -4.43 7.37
CA LEU A 32 -11.98 -5.61 8.16
C LEU A 32 -10.83 -6.18 9.00
N ILE A 33 -9.59 -5.77 8.72
CA ILE A 33 -8.39 -6.40 9.27
C ILE A 33 -7.52 -5.33 9.92
N ASP A 34 -7.11 -5.53 11.17
CA ASP A 34 -6.04 -4.72 11.76
C ASP A 34 -4.69 -5.16 11.16
N TRP A 35 -4.15 -4.33 10.27
CA TRP A 35 -2.88 -4.58 9.60
C TRP A 35 -1.65 -4.18 10.42
N SER A 36 -1.83 -3.48 11.53
CA SER A 36 -0.73 -2.95 12.35
C SER A 36 0.22 -4.05 12.86
N PRO A 37 -0.25 -5.23 13.31
CA PRO A 37 0.63 -6.33 13.69
C PRO A 37 1.47 -6.85 12.53
N MET A 38 0.88 -7.03 11.34
CA MET A 38 1.60 -7.48 10.15
C MET A 38 2.65 -6.46 9.72
N GLU A 39 2.34 -5.16 9.79
CA GLU A 39 3.32 -4.12 9.47
C GLU A 39 4.57 -4.21 10.37
N ARG A 40 4.38 -4.45 11.67
CA ARG A 40 5.49 -4.64 12.62
C ARG A 40 6.32 -5.88 12.30
N LEU A 41 5.67 -6.99 11.95
CA LEU A 41 6.36 -8.23 11.60
C LEU A 41 7.15 -8.11 10.28
N LEU A 42 6.67 -7.30 9.34
CA LEU A 42 7.30 -7.11 8.04
C LEU A 42 8.35 -5.98 8.03
N ALA A 43 8.41 -5.14 9.07
CA ALA A 43 9.35 -4.03 9.16
C ALA A 43 10.84 -4.42 9.00
N PRO A 44 11.32 -5.58 9.52
CA PRO A 44 12.70 -6.02 9.34
C PRO A 44 13.08 -6.36 7.90
N LEU A 45 12.11 -6.61 7.01
CA LEU A 45 12.36 -6.94 5.60
C LEU A 45 12.81 -5.72 4.77
N ARG A 46 12.87 -4.53 5.38
CA ARG A 46 13.31 -3.30 4.70
C ARG A 46 14.81 -3.35 4.45
N VAL A 47 15.18 -3.31 3.18
CA VAL A 47 16.57 -3.12 2.76
C VAL A 47 16.90 -1.62 2.78
N PRO A 48 17.93 -1.17 3.51
CA PRO A 48 18.25 0.25 3.67
C PRO A 48 18.98 0.85 2.46
N THR A 49 19.46 0.03 1.54
CA THR A 49 20.34 0.41 0.42
C THR A 49 19.66 0.19 -0.93
N GLY A 50 20.00 1.04 -1.90
CA GLY A 50 19.53 0.94 -3.28
C GLY A 50 18.29 1.78 -3.61
N ARG A 51 17.60 1.42 -4.70
CA ARG A 51 16.41 2.12 -5.20
C ARG A 51 15.24 1.96 -4.21
N PRO A 52 14.42 2.99 -3.97
CA PRO A 52 13.21 2.90 -3.16
C PRO A 52 12.31 1.74 -3.61
N GLY A 53 12.23 0.70 -2.78
CA GLY A 53 11.32 -0.42 -2.97
C GLY A 53 9.88 -0.05 -2.64
N TYR A 54 8.96 -0.96 -2.96
CA TYR A 54 7.60 -0.91 -2.44
C TYR A 54 7.57 -1.29 -0.95
N PRO A 55 6.63 -0.76 -0.15
CA PRO A 55 6.48 -1.16 1.24
C PRO A 55 6.18 -2.66 1.37
N PRO A 56 6.85 -3.40 2.28
CA PRO A 56 6.62 -4.84 2.46
C PRO A 56 5.16 -5.21 2.69
N LEU A 57 4.41 -4.42 3.47
CA LEU A 57 2.98 -4.64 3.71
C LEU A 57 2.14 -4.58 2.43
N ALA A 58 2.49 -3.69 1.49
CA ALA A 58 1.77 -3.57 0.23
C ALA A 58 2.00 -4.79 -0.67
N LEU A 59 3.24 -5.28 -0.74
CA LEU A 59 3.57 -6.50 -1.48
C LEU A 59 2.89 -7.73 -0.86
N PHE A 60 2.86 -7.81 0.47
CA PHE A 60 2.15 -8.87 1.18
C PHE A 60 0.66 -8.89 0.83
N ARG A 61 -0.03 -7.74 0.86
CA ARG A 61 -1.42 -7.62 0.44
C ARG A 61 -1.63 -8.03 -1.03
N ALA A 62 -0.72 -7.64 -1.92
CA ALA A 62 -0.79 -8.04 -3.32
C ALA A 62 -0.66 -9.57 -3.50
N LEU A 63 0.21 -10.23 -2.72
CA LEU A 63 0.32 -11.70 -2.72
C LEU A 63 -0.98 -12.38 -2.28
N LEU A 64 -1.65 -11.85 -1.25
CA LEU A 64 -2.94 -12.37 -0.79
C LEU A 64 -4.05 -12.24 -1.84
N LEU A 65 -4.02 -11.18 -2.66
CA LEU A 65 -4.97 -10.99 -3.76
C LEU A 65 -4.67 -11.84 -4.99
N ALA A 66 -3.44 -12.35 -5.12
CA ALA A 66 -3.00 -13.14 -6.26
C ALA A 66 -3.26 -14.65 -6.10
N GLN A 67 -3.71 -15.10 -4.92
CA GLN A 67 -4.17 -16.49 -4.68
C GLN A 67 -5.62 -16.65 -5.14
#